data_AF-A0A075NX06-F1
#
_entry.id   AF-A0A075NX06-F1
#
_cell.length_a   1.000
_cell.length_b   1.000
_cell.length_c   1.000
_cell.angle_alpha   90.00
_cell.angle_beta   90.00
_cell.angle_gamma   90.00
#
_symmetry.space_group_name_H-M   'P 1'
#
loop_
_entity.id
_entity.type
_entity.pdbx_description
1 polymer ?
#
loop_
_entity_poly.entity_id
_entity_poly.type
_entity_poly.pdbx_seq_one_letter_code
_entity_poly.pdbx_strand_id
1 'polypeptide(L)'
;MTKRSRRTRKLTRAEYEDIYYSNYVGEKLGLGAISRKLDIPKTNLSRNFKKFDLPLRSNIEATQRSNRKWSDRDIEKIYQNEHINKKMTFEAISKVHGISPSRFSARCAKLGLKARSRAEANECFWERLASEVLESHMLYFDDDVTVEEIAKEQNISTYQVYERFKHFGLESKRPRGSNLTGDDISQIVKLHADDQAPREIEENLGISSSTVRKVLKKLGIESRSLSEAMNLALSRGRDKNRNSINANIKLEFFDQVTPQLAWFLGAVCSDGSIGSIYGPNKTTSSFSHASIDKDFVDKLGALVGLSPSKSMSSTYDKPIWTLRCSNKHFVNHLERLGVHSNKSSTVTIPEAIPPELIRHFIRGYFEGDGCVSKNSKGTIRFSLSSKSRELIMSVAKVLYEQAGIGIYGKRYSQSHVNPQNCPCLTVYVVREQRSDLIMYKIETSALGMMEKLYRYLYEDVDEANRMNRKFNVFEKALGSL
;
A
#
# COMPACT_ATOMS: atom_id res chain seq x y z
N MET A 1 -16.38 -14.83 -20.01
CA MET A 1 -16.60 -14.46 -21.42
C MET A 1 -17.98 -14.91 -21.86
N THR A 2 -18.85 -13.97 -22.18
CA THR A 2 -20.25 -14.19 -22.55
C THR A 2 -20.36 -14.96 -23.88
N LYS A 3 -21.25 -15.96 -23.93
CA LYS A 3 -21.69 -16.62 -25.17
C LYS A 3 -22.40 -15.58 -26.05
N ARG A 4 -21.63 -14.77 -26.77
CA ARG A 4 -22.15 -13.98 -27.90
C ARG A 4 -22.59 -14.98 -28.97
N SER A 5 -23.91 -15.15 -29.08
CA SER A 5 -24.59 -15.72 -30.24
C SER A 5 -23.99 -15.10 -31.51
N ARG A 6 -23.10 -15.83 -32.20
CA ARG A 6 -22.77 -15.55 -33.60
C ARG A 6 -24.07 -15.70 -34.38
N ARG A 7 -24.74 -14.59 -34.70
CA ARG A 7 -25.80 -14.57 -35.72
C ARG A 7 -25.12 -14.90 -37.04
N THR A 8 -25.03 -16.18 -37.36
CA THR A 8 -24.60 -16.66 -38.67
C THR A 8 -25.56 -16.11 -39.72
N ARG A 9 -25.02 -15.51 -40.78
CA ARG A 9 -25.78 -15.03 -41.94
C ARG A 9 -26.75 -16.12 -42.37
N LYS A 10 -28.05 -15.79 -42.52
CA LYS A 10 -29.03 -16.74 -43.05
C LYS A 10 -28.70 -16.99 -44.52
N LEU A 11 -28.31 -18.21 -44.83
CA LEU A 11 -28.11 -18.67 -46.20
C LEU A 11 -29.44 -18.64 -46.97
N THR A 12 -29.35 -18.28 -48.24
CA THR A 12 -30.43 -18.24 -49.23
C THR A 12 -30.77 -19.65 -49.71
N ARG A 13 -31.91 -19.79 -50.41
CA ARG A 13 -32.31 -21.07 -51.03
C ARG A 13 -31.25 -21.59 -51.99
N ALA A 14 -30.73 -20.74 -52.87
CA ALA A 14 -29.72 -21.10 -53.86
C ALA A 14 -28.44 -21.64 -53.20
N GLU A 15 -28.00 -21.02 -52.08
CA GLU A 15 -26.85 -21.51 -51.33
C GLU A 15 -27.11 -22.89 -50.70
N TYR A 16 -28.32 -23.16 -50.20
CA TYR A 16 -28.65 -24.50 -49.68
C TYR A 16 -28.78 -25.55 -50.79
N GLU A 17 -29.29 -25.19 -51.97
CA GLU A 17 -29.34 -26.07 -53.14
C GLU A 17 -27.94 -26.42 -53.63
N ASP A 18 -27.04 -25.44 -53.72
CA ASP A 18 -25.64 -25.67 -54.06
C ASP A 18 -24.93 -26.61 -53.07
N ILE A 19 -25.08 -26.37 -51.76
CA ILE A 19 -24.54 -27.27 -50.71
C ILE A 19 -25.12 -28.68 -50.85
N TYR A 20 -26.41 -28.80 -51.19
CA TYR A 20 -27.06 -30.09 -51.38
C TYR A 20 -26.48 -30.83 -52.58
N TYR A 21 -26.40 -30.20 -53.75
CA TYR A 21 -25.93 -30.89 -54.96
C TYR A 21 -24.42 -31.12 -54.95
N SER A 22 -23.60 -30.16 -54.50
CA SER A 22 -22.14 -30.29 -54.45
C SER A 22 -21.70 -31.28 -53.36
N ASN A 23 -22.13 -31.10 -52.12
CA ASN A 23 -21.62 -31.89 -50.99
C ASN A 23 -22.49 -33.10 -50.65
N TYR A 24 -23.81 -32.92 -50.56
CA TYR A 24 -24.70 -34.01 -50.16
C TYR A 24 -24.82 -35.04 -51.27
N VAL A 25 -25.15 -34.65 -52.50
CA VAL A 25 -25.31 -35.56 -53.65
C VAL A 25 -23.96 -35.89 -54.30
N GLY A 26 -23.20 -34.88 -54.71
CA GLY A 26 -21.93 -35.02 -55.45
C GLY A 26 -20.84 -35.72 -54.65
N GLU A 27 -20.34 -35.07 -53.59
CA GLU A 27 -19.34 -35.65 -52.68
C GLU A 27 -19.88 -36.74 -51.77
N LYS A 28 -21.19 -37.04 -51.86
CA LYS A 28 -21.77 -38.17 -51.15
C LYS A 28 -21.67 -38.06 -49.61
N LEU A 29 -21.48 -36.84 -49.07
CA LEU A 29 -21.30 -36.59 -47.64
C LEU A 29 -22.60 -36.71 -46.84
N GLY A 30 -22.48 -37.09 -45.57
CA GLY A 30 -23.58 -37.02 -44.61
C GLY A 30 -23.69 -35.63 -43.97
N LEU A 31 -24.89 -35.26 -43.50
CA LEU A 31 -25.17 -33.92 -42.93
C LEU A 31 -24.21 -33.50 -41.81
N GLY A 32 -23.72 -34.45 -41.00
CA GLY A 32 -22.75 -34.15 -39.93
C GLY A 32 -21.34 -33.84 -40.44
N ALA A 33 -20.93 -34.42 -41.58
CA ALA A 33 -19.66 -34.10 -42.22
C ALA A 33 -19.73 -32.72 -42.88
N ILE A 34 -20.83 -32.44 -43.59
CA ILE A 34 -21.12 -31.11 -44.18
C ILE A 34 -21.16 -30.05 -43.08
N SER A 35 -21.80 -30.34 -41.94
CA SER A 35 -21.90 -29.44 -40.80
C SER A 35 -20.53 -29.00 -40.27
N ARG A 36 -19.57 -29.93 -40.15
CA ARG A 36 -18.19 -29.59 -39.76
C ARG A 36 -17.42 -28.91 -40.88
N LYS A 37 -17.62 -29.33 -42.14
CA LYS A 37 -16.92 -28.79 -43.31
C LYS A 37 -17.24 -27.32 -43.55
N LEU A 38 -18.49 -26.92 -43.35
CA LEU A 38 -18.99 -25.57 -43.67
C LEU A 38 -19.36 -24.74 -42.43
N ASP A 39 -19.15 -25.26 -41.23
CA ASP A 39 -19.57 -24.64 -39.95
C ASP A 39 -21.06 -24.25 -39.89
N ILE A 40 -21.91 -25.06 -40.54
CA ILE A 40 -23.38 -24.88 -40.52
C ILE A 40 -23.97 -25.93 -39.58
N PRO A 41 -24.82 -25.56 -38.61
CA PRO A 41 -25.45 -26.54 -37.72
C PRO A 41 -26.19 -27.63 -38.51
N LYS A 42 -25.92 -28.91 -38.20
CA LYS A 42 -26.56 -30.07 -38.83
C LYS A 42 -28.10 -29.97 -38.85
N THR A 43 -28.69 -29.41 -37.79
CA THR A 43 -30.14 -29.18 -37.68
C THR A 43 -30.63 -28.13 -38.68
N ASN A 44 -29.84 -27.10 -38.98
CA ASN A 44 -30.18 -26.09 -39.98
C ASN A 44 -30.12 -26.66 -41.39
N LEU A 45 -29.10 -27.46 -41.71
CA LEU A 45 -29.02 -28.18 -42.98
C LEU A 45 -30.25 -29.08 -43.15
N SER A 46 -30.55 -29.93 -42.15
CA SER A 46 -31.70 -30.84 -42.24
C SER A 46 -33.03 -30.13 -42.38
N ARG A 47 -33.27 -29.04 -41.64
CA ARG A 47 -34.52 -28.28 -41.71
C ARG A 47 -34.67 -27.55 -43.03
N ASN A 48 -33.62 -26.89 -43.52
CA ASN A 48 -33.71 -26.12 -44.76
C ASN A 48 -33.75 -27.01 -45.99
N PHE A 49 -33.06 -28.16 -46.01
CA PHE A 49 -33.21 -29.14 -47.09
C PHE A 49 -34.67 -29.63 -47.17
N LYS A 50 -35.30 -29.97 -46.04
CA LYS A 50 -36.73 -30.30 -46.01
C LYS A 50 -37.62 -29.14 -46.45
N LYS A 51 -37.31 -27.91 -46.02
CA LYS A 51 -38.08 -26.70 -46.36
C LYS A 51 -38.05 -26.39 -47.85
N PHE A 52 -36.95 -26.71 -48.53
CA PHE A 52 -36.75 -26.45 -49.96
C PHE A 52 -36.95 -27.70 -50.82
N ASP A 53 -37.66 -28.71 -50.31
CA ASP A 53 -38.00 -29.95 -51.02
C ASP A 53 -36.78 -30.75 -51.54
N LEU A 54 -35.66 -30.68 -50.84
CA LEU A 54 -34.43 -31.43 -51.13
C LEU A 54 -34.42 -32.74 -50.31
N PRO A 55 -34.60 -33.93 -50.94
CA PRO A 55 -34.87 -35.17 -50.23
C PRO A 55 -33.64 -35.68 -49.45
N LEU A 56 -33.84 -36.01 -48.17
CA LEU A 56 -32.80 -36.64 -47.37
C LEU A 56 -32.82 -38.15 -47.59
N ARG A 57 -31.64 -38.76 -47.81
CA ARG A 57 -31.40 -40.21 -47.71
C ARG A 57 -32.13 -40.87 -46.53
N SER A 58 -32.58 -42.10 -46.75
CA SER A 58 -33.21 -42.90 -45.71
C SER A 58 -32.21 -43.30 -44.61
N ASN A 59 -32.73 -43.63 -43.41
CA ASN A 59 -31.89 -44.11 -42.31
C ASN A 59 -31.14 -45.41 -42.67
N ILE A 60 -31.73 -46.27 -43.50
CA ILE A 60 -31.13 -47.53 -43.96
C ILE A 60 -29.93 -47.23 -44.86
N GLU A 61 -30.11 -46.34 -45.85
CA GLU A 61 -29.07 -45.95 -46.81
C GLU A 61 -27.90 -45.23 -46.10
N ALA A 62 -28.21 -44.36 -45.14
CA ALA A 62 -27.21 -43.68 -44.32
C ALA A 62 -26.40 -44.66 -43.45
N THR A 63 -27.06 -45.68 -42.89
CA THR A 63 -26.43 -46.70 -42.03
C THR A 63 -25.51 -47.61 -42.83
N GLN A 64 -25.97 -48.12 -43.99
CA GLN A 64 -25.18 -48.99 -44.87
C GLN A 64 -23.89 -48.32 -45.34
N ARG A 65 -23.92 -47.02 -45.67
CA ARG A 65 -22.71 -46.26 -46.04
C ARG A 65 -21.73 -46.07 -44.88
N SER A 66 -22.24 -45.88 -43.66
CA SER A 66 -21.37 -45.77 -42.49
C SER A 66 -20.67 -47.09 -42.14
N ASN A 67 -21.36 -48.22 -42.35
CA ASN A 67 -20.83 -49.57 -42.13
C ASN A 67 -19.77 -49.96 -43.17
N ARG A 68 -19.81 -49.40 -44.38
CA ARG A 68 -18.79 -49.63 -45.43
C ARG A 68 -17.40 -49.05 -45.12
N LYS A 69 -17.25 -48.22 -44.08
CA LYS A 69 -15.98 -47.52 -43.81
C LYS A 69 -14.89 -48.43 -43.19
N TRP A 70 -15.26 -49.52 -42.52
CA TRP A 70 -14.32 -50.39 -41.81
C TRP A 70 -14.79 -51.84 -41.89
N SER A 71 -13.97 -52.76 -42.38
CA SER A 71 -14.27 -54.21 -42.37
C SER A 71 -14.12 -54.81 -40.97
N ASP A 72 -14.62 -56.02 -40.73
CA ASP A 72 -14.43 -56.74 -39.45
C ASP A 72 -12.95 -57.00 -39.17
N ARG A 73 -12.19 -57.34 -40.22
CA ARG A 73 -10.73 -57.48 -40.18
C ARG A 73 -10.01 -56.18 -39.76
N ASP A 74 -10.52 -55.02 -40.17
CA ASP A 74 -9.93 -53.73 -39.75
C ASP A 74 -10.13 -53.48 -38.25
N ILE A 75 -11.29 -53.84 -37.69
CA ILE A 75 -11.57 -53.68 -36.26
C ILE A 75 -10.70 -54.61 -35.43
N GLU A 76 -10.55 -55.87 -35.84
CA GLU A 76 -9.63 -56.81 -35.17
C GLU A 76 -8.19 -56.29 -35.16
N LYS A 77 -7.72 -55.78 -36.30
CA LYS A 77 -6.36 -55.22 -36.41
C LYS A 77 -6.17 -54.00 -35.52
N ILE A 78 -7.14 -53.08 -35.50
CA ILE A 78 -7.11 -51.89 -34.62
C ILE A 78 -7.13 -52.33 -33.15
N TYR A 79 -7.97 -53.30 -32.79
CA TYR A 79 -8.04 -53.83 -31.44
C TYR A 79 -6.70 -54.44 -31.00
N GLN A 80 -6.10 -55.32 -31.80
CA GLN A 80 -4.83 -55.96 -31.45
C GLN A 80 -3.69 -54.93 -31.32
N ASN A 81 -3.54 -54.05 -32.30
CA ASN A 81 -2.43 -53.10 -32.30
C ASN A 81 -2.58 -52.01 -31.24
N GLU A 82 -3.75 -51.39 -31.15
CA GLU A 82 -3.93 -50.21 -30.31
C GLU A 82 -4.43 -50.58 -28.91
N HIS A 83 -5.43 -51.45 -28.81
CA HIS A 83 -5.96 -51.85 -27.52
C HIS A 83 -5.00 -52.78 -26.79
N ILE A 84 -4.58 -53.89 -27.39
CA ILE A 84 -3.75 -54.90 -26.72
C ILE A 84 -2.30 -54.41 -26.63
N ASN A 85 -1.62 -54.18 -27.76
CA ASN A 85 -0.17 -53.91 -27.75
C ASN A 85 0.17 -52.53 -27.17
N LYS A 86 -0.54 -51.47 -27.58
CA LYS A 86 -0.30 -50.10 -27.08
C LYS A 86 -1.09 -49.74 -25.82
N LYS A 87 -1.84 -50.69 -25.26
CA LYS A 87 -2.62 -50.51 -24.02
C LYS A 87 -3.58 -49.29 -24.03
N MET A 88 -4.08 -48.91 -25.21
CA MET A 88 -4.95 -47.73 -25.35
C MET A 88 -6.38 -48.02 -24.91
N THR A 89 -7.08 -46.98 -24.44
CA THR A 89 -8.53 -47.06 -24.15
C THR A 89 -9.34 -46.98 -25.45
N PHE A 90 -10.55 -47.53 -25.46
CA PHE A 90 -11.45 -47.42 -26.61
C PHE A 90 -11.74 -45.96 -26.99
N GLU A 91 -11.78 -45.06 -26.01
CA GLU A 91 -11.94 -43.62 -26.21
C GLU A 91 -10.75 -43.02 -26.99
N ALA A 92 -9.52 -43.39 -26.61
CA ALA A 92 -8.31 -42.92 -27.30
C ALA A 92 -8.22 -43.48 -28.73
N ILE A 93 -8.48 -44.78 -28.90
CA ILE A 93 -8.53 -45.45 -30.21
C ILE A 93 -9.56 -44.77 -31.12
N SER A 94 -10.73 -44.45 -30.57
CA SER A 94 -11.82 -43.81 -31.29
C SER A 94 -11.45 -42.42 -31.80
N LYS A 95 -10.69 -41.64 -31.01
CA LYS A 95 -10.17 -40.34 -31.45
C LYS A 95 -9.16 -40.48 -32.59
N VAL A 96 -8.23 -41.43 -32.49
CA VAL A 96 -7.18 -41.68 -33.51
C VAL A 96 -7.79 -42.13 -34.83
N HIS A 97 -8.71 -43.10 -34.80
CA HIS A 97 -9.27 -43.69 -36.01
C HIS A 97 -10.56 -43.03 -36.51
N GLY A 98 -11.06 -42.00 -35.81
CA GLY A 98 -12.29 -41.30 -36.20
C GLY A 98 -13.53 -42.21 -36.20
N ILE A 99 -13.57 -43.17 -35.29
CA ILE A 99 -14.70 -44.07 -35.03
C ILE A 99 -15.37 -43.60 -33.73
N SER A 100 -16.68 -43.69 -33.63
CA SER A 100 -17.35 -43.36 -32.35
C SER A 100 -17.03 -44.44 -31.30
N PRO A 101 -16.74 -44.07 -30.03
CA PRO A 101 -16.45 -45.03 -28.95
C PRO A 101 -17.51 -46.12 -28.80
N SER A 102 -18.78 -45.74 -28.81
CA SER A 102 -19.90 -46.69 -28.71
C SER A 102 -19.97 -47.64 -29.91
N ARG A 103 -19.64 -47.16 -31.11
CA ARG A 103 -19.60 -48.00 -32.32
C ARG A 103 -18.41 -48.94 -32.33
N PHE A 104 -17.23 -48.46 -31.94
CA PHE A 104 -16.04 -49.30 -31.83
C PHE A 104 -16.28 -50.41 -30.80
N SER A 105 -16.81 -50.05 -29.62
CA SER A 105 -17.18 -51.00 -28.57
C SER A 105 -18.22 -52.02 -29.05
N ALA A 106 -19.30 -51.59 -29.71
CA ALA A 106 -20.34 -52.48 -30.21
C ALA A 106 -19.81 -53.46 -31.27
N ARG A 107 -18.88 -53.01 -32.12
CA ARG A 107 -18.25 -53.88 -33.12
C ARG A 107 -17.27 -54.87 -32.50
N CYS A 108 -16.47 -54.44 -31.53
CA CYS A 108 -15.62 -55.34 -30.75
C CYS A 108 -16.46 -56.43 -30.08
N ALA A 109 -17.58 -56.05 -29.44
CA ALA A 109 -18.50 -57.00 -28.81
C ALA A 109 -19.08 -58.02 -29.81
N LYS A 110 -19.47 -57.58 -31.03
CA LYS A 110 -19.96 -58.47 -32.09
C LYS A 110 -18.90 -59.49 -32.55
N LEU A 111 -17.62 -59.12 -32.48
CA LEU A 111 -16.47 -59.97 -32.83
C LEU A 111 -15.94 -60.78 -31.63
N GLY A 112 -16.60 -60.73 -30.46
CA GLY A 112 -16.15 -61.40 -29.24
C GLY A 112 -14.93 -60.75 -28.55
N LEU A 113 -14.51 -59.57 -29.01
CA LEU A 113 -13.40 -58.81 -28.46
C LEU A 113 -13.86 -58.03 -27.22
N LYS A 114 -13.37 -58.41 -26.04
CA LYS A 114 -13.79 -57.82 -24.76
C LYS A 114 -13.08 -56.49 -24.49
N ALA A 115 -13.81 -55.55 -23.90
CA ALA A 115 -13.20 -54.36 -23.32
C ALA A 115 -12.53 -54.71 -21.98
N ARG A 116 -11.45 -54.03 -21.63
CA ARG A 116 -10.84 -54.10 -20.30
C ARG A 116 -11.86 -53.76 -19.21
N SER A 117 -11.75 -54.47 -18.09
CA SER A 117 -12.37 -54.09 -16.82
C SER A 117 -11.79 -52.76 -16.32
N ARG A 118 -12.45 -52.17 -15.31
CA ARG A 118 -11.98 -50.91 -14.71
C ARG A 118 -10.60 -51.06 -14.06
N ALA A 119 -10.32 -52.21 -13.45
CA ALA A 119 -9.04 -52.50 -12.81
C ALA A 119 -7.91 -52.62 -13.85
N GLU A 120 -8.10 -53.46 -14.88
CA GLU A 120 -7.12 -53.62 -15.96
C GLU A 120 -6.87 -52.30 -16.71
N ALA A 121 -7.90 -51.48 -16.90
CA ALA A 121 -7.75 -50.17 -17.51
C ALA A 121 -6.94 -49.19 -16.64
N ASN A 122 -7.06 -49.27 -15.31
CA ASN A 122 -6.25 -48.47 -14.38
C ASN A 122 -4.79 -48.96 -14.37
N GLU A 123 -4.55 -50.26 -14.37
CA GLU A 123 -3.20 -50.83 -14.43
C GLU A 123 -2.48 -50.42 -15.73
N CYS A 124 -3.12 -50.61 -16.88
CA CYS A 124 -2.62 -50.15 -18.18
C CYS A 124 -2.41 -48.61 -18.25
N PHE A 125 -3.15 -47.83 -17.44
CA PHE A 125 -2.93 -46.39 -17.34
C PHE A 125 -1.62 -46.08 -16.63
N TRP A 126 -1.38 -46.71 -15.48
CA TRP A 126 -0.15 -46.51 -14.70
C TRP A 126 1.09 -47.04 -15.41
N GLU A 127 1.02 -48.22 -16.03
CA GLU A 127 2.13 -48.79 -16.79
C GLU A 127 2.62 -47.86 -17.92
N ARG A 128 1.71 -47.17 -18.62
CA ARG A 128 2.09 -46.22 -19.67
C ARG A 128 2.77 -44.96 -19.14
N LEU A 129 2.53 -44.60 -17.88
CA LEU A 129 3.09 -43.42 -17.23
C LEU A 129 4.41 -43.71 -16.51
N ALA A 130 4.75 -44.98 -16.28
CA ALA A 130 5.89 -45.36 -15.44
C ALA A 130 7.20 -44.68 -15.87
N SER A 131 7.57 -44.76 -17.16
CA SER A 131 8.81 -44.17 -17.67
C SER A 131 8.83 -42.64 -17.52
N GLU A 132 7.75 -41.96 -17.91
CA GLU A 132 7.61 -40.49 -17.82
C GLU A 132 7.71 -40.02 -16.36
N VAL A 133 7.08 -40.75 -15.43
CA VAL A 133 7.09 -40.41 -14.00
C VAL A 133 8.47 -40.61 -13.39
N LEU A 134 9.16 -41.71 -13.71
CA LEU A 134 10.51 -41.99 -13.22
C LEU A 134 11.53 -40.95 -13.73
N GLU A 135 11.47 -40.59 -15.00
CA GLU A 135 12.33 -39.56 -15.60
C GLU A 135 12.08 -38.19 -14.95
N SER A 136 10.81 -37.79 -14.81
CA SER A 136 10.44 -36.52 -14.15
C SER A 136 10.87 -36.48 -12.69
N HIS A 137 10.80 -37.62 -11.99
CA HIS A 137 11.23 -37.72 -10.60
C HIS A 137 12.74 -37.58 -10.44
N MET A 138 13.52 -38.18 -11.34
CA MET A 138 14.98 -38.06 -11.36
C MET A 138 15.40 -36.60 -11.51
N LEU A 139 14.87 -35.89 -12.52
CA LEU A 139 15.12 -34.47 -12.74
C LEU A 139 14.70 -33.59 -11.55
N TYR A 140 13.58 -33.94 -10.91
CA TYR A 140 13.15 -33.27 -9.69
C TYR A 140 14.09 -33.50 -8.51
N PHE A 141 14.64 -34.70 -8.37
CA PHE A 141 15.55 -35.03 -7.27
C PHE A 141 16.94 -34.41 -7.42
N ASP A 142 17.40 -34.21 -8.65
CA ASP A 142 18.69 -33.57 -8.95
C ASP A 142 18.63 -32.03 -8.95
N ASP A 143 17.48 -31.44 -8.57
CA ASP A 143 17.23 -29.98 -8.57
C ASP A 143 17.25 -29.33 -9.97
N ASP A 144 17.17 -30.13 -11.03
CA ASP A 144 17.12 -29.64 -12.42
C ASP A 144 15.73 -29.06 -12.78
N VAL A 145 14.66 -29.58 -12.18
CA VAL A 145 13.27 -29.18 -12.50
C VAL A 145 12.38 -29.12 -11.24
N THR A 146 11.51 -28.12 -11.16
CA THR A 146 10.50 -27.98 -10.10
C THR A 146 9.21 -28.76 -10.38
N VAL A 147 8.41 -29.04 -9.34
CA VAL A 147 7.10 -29.70 -9.52
C VAL A 147 6.14 -28.84 -10.35
N GLU A 148 6.25 -27.51 -10.25
CA GLU A 148 5.49 -26.55 -11.06
C GLU A 148 5.84 -26.65 -12.55
N GLU A 149 7.12 -26.82 -12.88
CA GLU A 149 7.59 -27.00 -14.26
C GLU A 149 7.13 -28.35 -14.84
N ILE A 150 7.27 -29.44 -14.08
CA ILE A 150 6.76 -30.77 -14.47
C ILE A 150 5.25 -30.72 -14.73
N ALA A 151 4.50 -30.09 -13.82
CA ALA A 151 3.05 -29.94 -13.95
C ALA A 151 2.67 -29.17 -15.21
N LYS A 152 3.40 -28.11 -15.54
CA LYS A 152 3.18 -27.29 -16.74
C LYS A 152 3.52 -28.05 -18.02
N GLU A 153 4.64 -28.74 -18.07
CA GLU A 153 5.08 -29.53 -19.23
C GLU A 153 4.09 -30.66 -19.54
N GLN A 154 3.67 -31.38 -18.51
CA GLN A 154 2.72 -32.49 -18.63
C GLN A 154 1.26 -32.04 -18.71
N ASN A 155 1.00 -30.74 -18.59
CA ASN A 155 -0.34 -30.14 -18.56
C ASN A 155 -1.27 -30.81 -17.52
N ILE A 156 -0.74 -30.99 -16.31
CA ILE A 156 -1.44 -31.53 -15.14
C ILE A 156 -1.31 -30.58 -13.95
N SER A 157 -2.04 -30.85 -12.87
CA SER A 157 -1.87 -30.13 -11.60
C SER A 157 -0.65 -30.63 -10.82
N THR A 158 -0.05 -29.76 -10.00
CA THR A 158 1.02 -30.12 -9.06
C THR A 158 0.61 -31.26 -8.13
N TYR A 159 -0.67 -31.30 -7.71
CA TYR A 159 -1.23 -32.41 -6.95
C TYR A 159 -1.12 -33.76 -7.69
N GLN A 160 -1.40 -33.79 -8.99
CA GLN A 160 -1.30 -35.02 -9.79
C GLN A 160 0.14 -35.50 -9.95
N VAL A 161 1.12 -34.59 -9.96
CA VAL A 161 2.54 -34.94 -9.95
C VAL A 161 2.88 -35.70 -8.64
N TYR A 162 2.47 -35.16 -7.49
CA TYR A 162 2.70 -35.82 -6.20
C TYR A 162 1.98 -37.18 -6.08
N GLU A 163 0.74 -37.29 -6.56
CA GLU A 163 0.03 -38.58 -6.57
C GLU A 163 0.70 -39.61 -7.49
N ARG A 164 1.28 -39.18 -8.62
CA ARG A 164 2.09 -40.04 -9.49
C ARG A 164 3.33 -40.54 -8.75
N PHE A 165 4.10 -39.65 -8.13
CA PHE A 165 5.28 -40.06 -7.34
C PHE A 165 4.91 -41.06 -6.24
N LYS A 166 3.86 -40.76 -5.48
CA LYS A 166 3.34 -41.62 -4.43
C LYS A 166 2.89 -43.00 -4.96
N HIS A 167 2.23 -43.07 -6.12
CA HIS A 167 1.79 -44.34 -6.71
C HIS A 167 2.97 -45.28 -6.98
N PHE A 168 4.10 -44.75 -7.43
CA PHE A 168 5.32 -45.50 -7.68
C PHE A 168 6.24 -45.64 -6.45
N GLY A 169 5.80 -45.21 -5.26
CA GLY A 169 6.58 -45.26 -4.03
C GLY A 169 7.79 -44.32 -4.01
N LEU A 170 7.77 -43.27 -4.84
CA LEU A 170 8.85 -42.30 -4.96
C LEU A 170 8.68 -41.19 -3.90
N GLU A 171 9.77 -40.86 -3.21
CA GLU A 171 9.76 -39.79 -2.21
C GLU A 171 9.60 -38.41 -2.86
N SER A 172 9.17 -37.42 -2.08
CA SER A 172 9.13 -36.01 -2.49
C SER A 172 9.99 -35.18 -1.55
N LYS A 173 10.72 -34.19 -2.09
CA LYS A 173 11.48 -33.24 -1.26
C LYS A 173 10.50 -32.51 -0.35
N ARG A 174 10.78 -32.53 0.95
CA ARG A 174 9.99 -31.76 1.91
C ARG A 174 10.37 -30.29 1.77
N PRO A 175 9.40 -29.35 1.84
CA PRO A 175 9.71 -27.93 1.76
C PRO A 175 10.61 -27.50 2.93
N ARG A 176 11.56 -26.59 2.63
CA ARG A 176 12.46 -25.98 3.61
C ARG A 176 11.62 -25.27 4.69
N GLY A 177 11.68 -25.78 5.92
CA GLY A 177 10.86 -25.32 7.05
C GLY A 177 9.85 -26.33 7.61
N SER A 178 9.70 -27.50 6.99
CA SER A 178 8.91 -28.62 7.55
C SER A 178 9.65 -29.37 8.67
N ASN A 179 10.99 -29.43 8.61
CA ASN A 179 11.88 -29.94 9.64
C ASN A 179 13.01 -28.93 9.86
N LEU A 180 12.79 -27.95 10.75
CA LEU A 180 13.82 -26.98 11.11
C LEU A 180 14.89 -27.61 11.98
N THR A 181 16.15 -27.40 11.64
CA THR A 181 17.30 -27.79 12.45
C THR A 181 17.53 -26.80 13.61
N GLY A 182 18.38 -27.18 14.58
CA GLY A 182 18.80 -26.25 15.63
C GLY A 182 19.55 -25.03 15.09
N ASP A 183 20.27 -25.20 13.98
CA ASP A 183 20.96 -24.10 13.28
C ASP A 183 19.96 -23.14 12.62
N ASP A 184 18.94 -23.66 11.93
CA ASP A 184 17.88 -22.83 11.34
C ASP A 184 17.19 -21.95 12.40
N ILE A 185 16.88 -22.53 13.56
CA ILE A 185 16.26 -21.80 14.67
C ILE A 185 17.22 -20.71 15.19
N SER A 186 18.51 -21.04 15.33
CA SER A 186 19.53 -20.08 15.79
C SER A 186 19.70 -18.91 14.82
N GLN A 187 19.69 -19.19 13.51
CA GLN A 187 19.74 -18.16 12.47
C GLN A 187 18.48 -17.28 12.45
N ILE A 188 17.29 -17.87 12.63
CA ILE A 188 16.03 -17.11 12.75
C ILE A 188 16.11 -16.13 13.92
N VAL A 189 16.57 -16.59 15.08
CA VAL A 189 16.70 -15.75 16.28
C VAL A 189 17.74 -14.65 16.06
N LYS A 190 18.89 -14.98 15.47
CA LYS A 190 19.95 -14.00 15.17
C LYS A 190 19.47 -12.91 14.23
N LEU A 191 18.89 -13.27 13.08
CA LEU A 191 18.39 -12.30 12.11
C LEU A 191 17.24 -11.45 12.71
N HIS A 192 16.40 -12.05 13.55
CA HIS A 192 15.36 -11.31 14.25
C HIS A 192 15.93 -10.31 15.26
N ALA A 193 16.97 -10.69 16.02
CA ALA A 193 17.69 -9.82 16.94
C ALA A 193 18.39 -8.67 16.20
N ASP A 194 18.89 -8.93 14.99
CA ASP A 194 19.42 -7.91 14.08
C ASP A 194 18.32 -7.05 13.43
N ASP A 195 17.12 -6.95 14.02
CA ASP A 195 15.97 -6.16 13.55
C ASP A 195 15.44 -6.48 12.16
N GLN A 196 15.61 -7.71 11.67
CA GLN A 196 14.94 -8.14 10.44
C GLN A 196 13.50 -8.57 10.72
N ALA A 197 12.58 -8.11 9.86
CA ALA A 197 11.19 -8.53 9.89
C ALA A 197 11.04 -9.97 9.37
N PRO A 198 9.97 -10.71 9.76
CA PRO A 198 9.77 -12.09 9.32
C PRO A 198 9.78 -12.33 7.80
N ARG A 199 9.44 -11.33 6.99
CA ARG A 199 9.56 -11.41 5.52
C ARG A 199 11.01 -11.34 5.05
N GLU A 200 11.85 -10.58 5.73
CA GLU A 200 13.27 -10.44 5.39
C GLU A 200 14.02 -11.72 5.76
N ILE A 201 13.66 -12.31 6.91
CA ILE A 201 14.16 -13.63 7.34
C ILE A 201 13.74 -14.71 6.32
N GLU A 202 12.53 -14.61 5.77
CA GLU A 202 12.06 -15.50 4.69
C GLU A 202 12.90 -15.38 3.42
N GLU A 203 13.22 -14.16 2.97
CA GLU A 203 14.08 -13.95 1.81
C GLU A 203 15.52 -14.45 2.05
N ASN A 204 16.05 -14.29 3.27
CA ASN A 204 17.42 -14.70 3.61
C ASN A 204 17.58 -16.22 3.80
N LEU A 205 16.59 -16.87 4.41
CA LEU A 205 16.69 -18.29 4.79
C LEU A 205 15.84 -19.22 3.92
N GLY A 206 14.94 -18.68 3.08
CA GLY A 206 13.97 -19.47 2.31
C GLY A 206 12.92 -20.16 3.19
N ILE A 207 12.75 -19.70 4.44
CA ILE A 207 11.78 -20.24 5.40
C ILE A 207 10.59 -19.29 5.45
N SER A 208 9.39 -19.78 5.17
CA SER A 208 8.20 -18.91 5.10
C SER A 208 8.05 -18.02 6.34
N SER A 209 7.66 -16.75 6.14
CA SER A 209 7.46 -15.80 7.24
C SER A 209 6.40 -16.27 8.24
N SER A 210 5.47 -17.13 7.81
CA SER A 210 4.53 -17.83 8.69
C SER A 210 5.22 -18.83 9.61
N THR A 211 6.17 -19.60 9.10
CA THR A 211 7.01 -20.52 9.88
C THR A 211 7.91 -19.73 10.83
N VAL A 212 8.57 -18.67 10.36
CA VAL A 212 9.39 -17.78 11.20
C VAL A 212 8.59 -17.25 12.40
N ARG A 213 7.38 -16.72 12.18
CA ARG A 213 6.51 -16.25 13.28
C ARG A 213 6.13 -17.36 14.26
N LYS A 214 5.87 -18.58 13.78
CA LYS A 214 5.57 -19.73 14.64
C LYS A 214 6.77 -20.09 15.53
N VAL A 215 7.98 -20.07 14.98
CA VAL A 215 9.22 -20.34 15.70
C VAL A 215 9.44 -19.29 16.80
N LEU A 216 9.40 -18.00 16.44
CA LEU A 216 9.56 -16.90 17.39
C LEU A 216 8.54 -16.97 18.53
N LYS A 217 7.26 -17.22 18.20
CA LYS A 217 6.20 -17.40 19.20
C LYS A 217 6.45 -18.59 20.13
N LYS A 218 6.93 -19.73 19.60
CA LYS A 218 7.25 -20.91 20.40
C LYS A 218 8.40 -20.66 21.38
N LEU A 219 9.33 -19.78 21.02
CA LEU A 219 10.44 -19.34 21.87
C LEU A 219 10.06 -18.22 22.85
N GLY A 220 8.80 -17.76 22.86
CA GLY A 220 8.34 -16.68 23.72
C GLY A 220 8.78 -15.28 23.27
N ILE A 221 9.28 -15.14 22.04
CA ILE A 221 9.65 -13.85 21.46
C ILE A 221 8.38 -13.21 20.88
N GLU A 222 7.92 -12.11 21.49
CA GLU A 222 6.76 -11.39 21.02
C GLU A 222 7.00 -10.80 19.62
N SER A 223 5.95 -10.83 18.80
CA SER A 223 6.04 -10.25 17.46
C SER A 223 5.97 -8.73 17.56
N ARG A 224 6.97 -8.06 16.97
CA ARG A 224 6.96 -6.62 16.71
C ARG A 224 5.64 -6.18 16.08
N SER A 225 5.18 -4.99 16.42
CA SER A 225 4.01 -4.42 15.73
C SER A 225 4.32 -4.21 14.24
N LEU A 226 3.29 -4.21 13.39
CA LEU A 226 3.46 -3.94 11.95
C LEU A 226 4.18 -2.60 11.70
N SER A 227 3.85 -1.59 12.51
CA SER A 227 4.44 -0.24 12.43
C SER A 227 5.93 -0.23 12.78
N GLU A 228 6.31 -0.93 13.84
CA GLU A 228 7.69 -1.05 14.29
C GLU A 228 8.55 -1.80 13.25
N ALA A 229 8.05 -2.94 12.74
CA ALA A 229 8.73 -3.69 11.69
C ALA A 229 8.90 -2.85 10.39
N MET A 230 7.92 -2.03 10.05
CA MET A 230 8.01 -1.12 8.91
C MET A 230 9.05 -0.01 9.12
N ASN A 231 9.13 0.58 10.31
CA ASN A 231 10.09 1.64 10.63
C ASN A 231 11.52 1.10 10.61
N LEU A 232 11.76 -0.09 11.17
CA LEU A 232 13.06 -0.73 11.15
C LEU A 232 13.50 -1.06 9.71
N ALA A 233 12.60 -1.61 8.88
CA ALA A 233 12.90 -1.85 7.47
C ALA A 233 13.20 -0.56 6.68
N LEU A 234 12.55 0.56 7.01
CA LEU A 234 12.83 1.88 6.44
C LEU A 234 14.20 2.40 6.88
N SER A 235 14.54 2.30 8.17
CA SER A 235 15.85 2.72 8.70
C SER A 235 17.02 1.98 8.04
N ARG A 236 16.79 0.75 7.57
CA ARG A 236 17.75 -0.09 6.84
C ARG A 236 17.76 0.16 5.32
N GLY A 237 16.97 1.10 4.83
CA GLY A 237 17.00 1.55 3.44
C GLY A 237 16.31 0.62 2.41
N ARG A 238 15.41 -0.28 2.87
CA ARG A 238 14.77 -1.28 1.99
C ARG A 238 13.67 -0.70 1.08
N ASP A 239 13.05 0.40 1.48
CA ASP A 239 11.96 1.03 0.72
C ASP A 239 12.35 2.44 0.25
N LYS A 240 13.30 2.50 -0.68
CA LYS A 240 13.70 3.75 -1.35
C LYS A 240 12.57 4.37 -2.19
N ASN A 241 11.51 3.59 -2.50
CA ASN A 241 10.39 3.99 -3.34
C ASN A 241 9.18 4.50 -2.55
N ARG A 242 9.11 4.26 -1.23
CA ARG A 242 8.31 5.12 -0.35
C ARG A 242 9.07 6.43 -0.15
N ASN A 243 8.81 7.39 -1.02
CA ASN A 243 8.97 8.82 -0.77
C ASN A 243 8.05 9.26 0.38
N SER A 244 8.22 8.66 1.55
CA SER A 244 7.64 9.18 2.77
C SER A 244 8.41 10.45 3.08
N ILE A 245 7.79 11.61 2.85
CA ILE A 245 8.24 12.93 3.33
C ILE A 245 8.59 12.89 4.84
N ASN A 246 8.16 11.83 5.53
CA ASN A 246 8.29 11.52 6.94
C ASN A 246 9.31 10.39 7.26
N ALA A 247 10.17 9.97 6.32
CA ALA A 247 11.10 8.85 6.54
C ALA A 247 12.17 9.13 7.60
N ASN A 248 12.54 10.40 7.77
CA ASN A 248 13.62 10.83 8.67
C ASN A 248 13.09 11.47 9.97
N ILE A 249 11.84 11.22 10.36
CA ILE A 249 11.27 11.82 11.57
C ILE A 249 12.11 11.42 12.79
N LYS A 250 12.54 12.43 13.55
CA LYS A 250 13.25 12.29 14.80
C LYS A 250 12.24 12.26 15.96
N LEU A 251 11.71 11.09 16.30
CA LEU A 251 10.73 10.95 17.39
C LEU A 251 11.38 11.16 18.77
N GLU A 252 12.65 10.81 18.90
CA GLU A 252 13.48 11.00 20.09
C GLU A 252 13.62 12.48 20.50
N PHE A 253 13.36 13.42 19.57
CA PHE A 253 13.33 14.85 19.85
C PHE A 253 12.29 15.24 20.91
N PHE A 254 11.24 14.42 21.09
CA PHE A 254 10.15 14.68 22.02
C PHE A 254 10.33 14.00 23.39
N ASP A 255 11.40 13.24 23.60
CA ASP A 255 11.60 12.45 24.83
C ASP A 255 11.98 13.32 26.03
N GLN A 256 12.62 14.46 25.79
CA GLN A 256 13.01 15.42 26.82
C GLN A 256 12.72 16.84 26.38
N VAL A 257 12.24 17.67 27.31
CA VAL A 257 12.00 19.08 27.03
C VAL A 257 13.33 19.84 27.08
N THR A 258 13.86 20.11 25.89
CA THR A 258 15.09 20.88 25.66
C THR A 258 14.76 22.33 25.27
N PRO A 259 15.74 23.26 25.32
CA PRO A 259 15.58 24.60 24.74
C PRO A 259 15.02 24.61 23.30
N GLN A 260 15.47 23.66 22.48
CA GLN A 260 15.06 23.51 21.09
C GLN A 260 13.61 23.02 20.99
N LEU A 261 13.20 22.05 21.83
CA LEU A 261 11.81 21.60 21.86
C LEU A 261 10.88 22.71 22.36
N ALA A 262 11.26 23.45 23.40
CA ALA A 262 10.48 24.58 23.88
C ALA A 262 10.30 25.66 22.79
N TRP A 263 11.37 26.00 22.05
CA TRP A 263 11.30 26.91 20.90
C TRP A 263 10.40 26.37 19.79
N PHE A 264 10.54 25.08 19.44
CA PHE A 264 9.69 24.41 18.45
C PHE A 264 8.21 24.43 18.85
N LEU A 265 7.89 24.14 20.12
CA LEU A 265 6.52 24.19 20.64
C LEU A 265 5.94 25.61 20.57
N GLY A 266 6.74 26.64 20.88
CA GLY A 266 6.32 28.03 20.71
C GLY A 266 5.92 28.34 19.27
N ALA A 267 6.78 27.98 18.31
CA ALA A 267 6.52 28.17 16.88
C ALA A 267 5.33 27.34 16.36
N VAL A 268 5.14 26.14 16.90
CA VAL A 268 3.97 25.31 16.57
C VAL A 268 2.70 25.92 17.17
N CYS A 269 2.74 26.46 18.38
CA CYS A 269 1.60 27.09 19.03
C CYS A 269 1.15 28.39 18.35
N SER A 270 2.03 29.10 17.64
CA SER A 270 1.67 30.26 16.81
C SER A 270 0.98 29.85 15.52
N ASP A 271 1.74 29.29 14.56
CA ASP A 271 1.32 29.11 13.16
C ASP A 271 1.10 27.63 12.79
N GLY A 272 1.33 26.72 13.73
CA GLY A 272 1.08 25.30 13.54
C GLY A 272 -0.39 24.94 13.68
N SER A 273 -0.81 23.90 12.97
CA SER A 273 -2.15 23.33 13.01
C SER A 273 -2.08 21.81 13.12
N ILE A 274 -2.98 21.25 13.93
CA ILE A 274 -3.29 19.82 13.95
C ILE A 274 -4.68 19.67 13.36
N GLY A 275 -4.77 18.89 12.29
CA GLY A 275 -6.00 18.59 11.59
C GLY A 275 -6.18 17.09 11.37
N SER A 276 -7.25 16.74 10.68
CA SER A 276 -7.56 15.36 10.31
C SER A 276 -7.64 15.24 8.79
N ILE A 277 -6.92 14.27 8.23
CA ILE A 277 -7.03 13.86 6.84
C ILE A 277 -8.05 12.74 6.77
N TYR A 278 -9.15 12.99 6.07
CA TYR A 278 -10.22 12.02 5.83
C TYR A 278 -9.93 11.24 4.55
N GLY A 279 -9.63 9.95 4.68
CA GLY A 279 -9.56 9.02 3.57
C GLY A 279 -10.81 8.13 3.52
N PRO A 280 -11.04 7.41 2.41
CA PRO A 280 -12.23 6.59 2.19
C PRO A 280 -12.46 5.52 3.28
N ASN A 281 -11.39 5.06 3.96
CA ASN A 281 -11.45 4.03 5.00
C ASN A 281 -10.73 4.39 6.31
N LYS A 282 -10.19 5.61 6.46
CA LYS A 282 -9.46 6.01 7.67
C LYS A 282 -9.36 7.52 7.83
N THR A 283 -9.46 7.98 9.07
CA THR A 283 -9.09 9.34 9.50
C THR A 283 -7.68 9.31 10.07
N THR A 284 -6.78 10.16 9.56
CA THR A 284 -5.39 10.24 10.04
C THR A 284 -5.12 11.67 10.52
N SER A 285 -4.67 11.83 11.77
CA SER A 285 -4.26 13.14 12.26
C SER A 285 -3.03 13.65 11.50
N SER A 286 -2.98 14.95 11.23
CA SER A 286 -1.90 15.59 10.49
C SER A 286 -1.47 16.88 11.17
N PHE A 287 -0.17 17.06 11.28
CA PHE A 287 0.47 18.31 11.65
C PHE A 287 0.83 19.11 10.40
N SER A 288 0.66 20.42 10.46
CA SER A 288 1.24 21.36 9.51
C SER A 288 1.73 22.63 10.21
N HIS A 289 2.88 23.16 9.82
CA HIS A 289 3.33 24.51 10.19
C HIS A 289 3.71 25.26 8.91
N ALA A 290 3.14 26.43 8.71
CA ALA A 290 3.28 27.20 7.47
C ALA A 290 3.77 28.62 7.76
N SER A 291 4.77 29.08 7.01
CA SER A 291 5.28 30.46 7.12
C SER A 291 5.84 30.95 5.79
N ILE A 292 5.85 32.28 5.61
CA ILE A 292 6.54 32.94 4.49
C ILE A 292 8.06 32.99 4.69
N ASP A 293 8.54 32.75 5.91
CA ASP A 293 9.95 32.82 6.29
C ASP A 293 10.63 31.45 6.12
N LYS A 294 11.31 31.24 5.00
CA LYS A 294 11.92 29.94 4.66
C LYS A 294 12.94 29.48 5.70
N ASP A 295 13.82 30.38 6.14
CA ASP A 295 14.90 30.08 7.10
C ASP A 295 14.34 29.49 8.40
N PHE A 296 13.28 30.12 8.91
CA PHE A 296 12.59 29.63 10.09
C PHE A 296 12.01 28.23 9.92
N VAL A 297 11.32 27.99 8.80
CA VAL A 297 10.69 26.69 8.52
C VAL A 297 11.74 25.59 8.30
N ASP A 298 12.86 25.91 7.63
CA ASP A 298 13.97 24.97 7.45
C ASP A 298 14.59 24.56 8.80
N LYS A 299 14.84 25.53 9.69
CA LYS A 299 15.41 25.28 11.03
C LYS A 299 14.47 24.41 11.87
N LEU A 300 13.17 24.72 11.90
CA LEU A 300 12.17 23.89 12.57
C LEU A 300 12.13 22.48 11.97
N GLY A 301 12.19 22.35 10.65
CA GLY A 301 12.21 21.08 9.94
C GLY A 301 13.43 20.22 10.31
N ALA A 302 14.61 20.83 10.41
CA ALA A 302 15.86 20.15 10.76
C ALA A 302 15.83 19.52 12.17
N LEU A 303 15.15 20.17 13.13
CA LEU A 303 14.97 19.65 14.49
C LEU A 303 14.18 18.34 14.51
N VAL A 304 13.15 18.23 13.68
CA VAL A 304 12.23 17.08 13.67
C VAL A 304 12.42 16.12 12.49
N GLY A 305 13.39 16.39 11.62
CA GLY A 305 13.67 15.58 10.44
C GLY A 305 12.58 15.65 9.36
N LEU A 306 11.98 16.83 9.20
CA LEU A 306 11.00 17.14 8.16
C LEU A 306 11.56 18.13 7.15
N SER A 307 11.29 17.91 5.86
CA SER A 307 11.65 18.85 4.79
C SER A 307 10.45 19.71 4.39
N PRO A 308 10.59 21.05 4.32
CA PRO A 308 9.47 21.90 3.94
C PRO A 308 9.10 21.77 2.47
N SER A 309 7.80 21.84 2.22
CA SER A 309 7.22 21.95 0.88
C SER A 309 6.93 23.42 0.54
N LYS A 310 7.07 23.77 -0.73
CA LYS A 310 6.80 25.13 -1.24
C LYS A 310 5.44 25.16 -1.94
N SER A 311 4.60 26.12 -1.61
CA SER A 311 3.34 26.39 -2.31
C SER A 311 3.18 27.88 -2.61
N MET A 312 2.48 28.22 -3.68
CA MET A 312 2.14 29.61 -3.96
C MET A 312 0.99 30.05 -3.05
N SER A 313 1.12 31.23 -2.42
CA SER A 313 0.02 31.82 -1.67
C SER A 313 -0.99 32.44 -2.62
N SER A 314 -2.29 32.29 -2.34
CA SER A 314 -3.34 33.06 -3.01
C SER A 314 -3.47 34.49 -2.45
N THR A 315 -2.91 34.74 -1.27
CA THR A 315 -3.07 36.00 -0.51
C THR A 315 -1.81 36.85 -0.49
N TYR A 316 -0.64 36.22 -0.64
CA TYR A 316 0.65 36.89 -0.57
C TYR A 316 1.37 36.76 -1.89
N ASP A 317 2.06 37.80 -2.33
CA ASP A 317 2.97 37.76 -3.49
C ASP A 317 4.30 37.06 -3.15
N LYS A 318 4.25 36.11 -2.20
CA LYS A 318 5.39 35.37 -1.67
C LYS A 318 5.00 33.90 -1.51
N PRO A 319 5.93 32.96 -1.78
CA PRO A 319 5.69 31.55 -1.52
C PRO A 319 5.51 31.29 -0.02
N ILE A 320 4.67 30.32 0.31
CA ILE A 320 4.52 29.77 1.66
C ILE A 320 5.31 28.46 1.72
N TRP A 321 6.08 28.31 2.79
CA TRP A 321 6.84 27.10 3.12
C TRP A 321 6.10 26.35 4.22
N THR A 322 5.84 25.06 4.01
CA THR A 322 5.02 24.25 4.91
C THR A 322 5.72 22.96 5.31
N LEU A 323 5.92 22.75 6.61
CA LEU A 323 6.21 21.43 7.18
C LEU A 323 4.90 20.67 7.30
N ARG A 324 4.89 19.39 6.89
CA ARG A 324 3.73 18.50 7.05
C ARG A 324 4.17 17.16 7.59
N CYS A 325 3.40 16.63 8.53
CA CYS A 325 3.59 15.29 9.05
C CYS A 325 2.23 14.61 9.26
N SER A 326 2.10 13.36 8.82
CA SER A 326 0.89 12.53 9.06
C SER A 326 1.23 11.26 9.84
N ASN A 327 2.38 11.25 10.53
CA ASN A 327 2.76 10.18 11.42
C ASN A 327 1.98 10.33 12.73
N LYS A 328 1.23 9.28 13.10
CA LYS A 328 0.39 9.29 14.31
C LYS A 328 1.20 9.48 15.59
N HIS A 329 2.39 8.89 15.69
CA HIS A 329 3.24 9.05 16.88
C HIS A 329 3.70 10.50 17.04
N PHE A 330 4.16 11.12 15.94
CA PHE A 330 4.56 12.52 15.94
C PHE A 330 3.43 13.44 16.43
N VAL A 331 2.22 13.28 15.88
CA VAL A 331 1.07 14.10 16.30
C VAL A 331 0.68 13.82 17.76
N ASN A 332 0.70 12.55 18.19
CA ASN A 332 0.41 12.19 19.58
C ASN A 332 1.43 12.81 20.56
N HIS A 333 2.71 12.94 20.20
CA HIS A 333 3.70 13.62 21.04
C HIS A 333 3.34 15.10 21.19
N LEU A 334 2.96 15.78 20.10
CA LEU A 334 2.52 17.17 20.16
C LEU A 334 1.27 17.34 21.04
N GLU A 335 0.29 16.46 20.92
CA GLU A 335 -0.93 16.48 21.73
C GLU A 335 -0.64 16.26 23.21
N ARG A 336 0.26 15.34 23.56
CA ARG A 336 0.72 15.14 24.95
C ARG A 336 1.45 16.35 25.52
N LEU A 337 2.10 17.13 24.66
CA LEU A 337 2.78 18.39 25.01
C LEU A 337 1.82 19.60 24.94
N GLY A 338 0.50 19.39 24.95
CA GLY A 338 -0.50 20.45 25.04
C GLY A 338 -0.84 21.15 23.71
N VAL A 339 -0.34 20.63 22.57
CA VAL A 339 -0.69 21.16 21.25
C VAL A 339 -1.91 20.41 20.73
N HIS A 340 -3.07 21.07 20.69
CA HIS A 340 -4.33 20.45 20.23
C HIS A 340 -4.83 21.07 18.91
N SER A 341 -5.85 20.45 18.31
CA SER A 341 -6.59 21.03 17.17
C SER A 341 -7.40 22.26 17.62
N ASN A 342 -7.69 23.18 16.69
CA ASN A 342 -8.44 24.42 16.96
C ASN A 342 -7.93 25.27 18.14
N LYS A 343 -6.63 25.15 18.44
CA LYS A 343 -6.02 25.73 19.64
C LYS A 343 -6.02 27.25 19.72
N SER A 344 -6.24 28.00 18.63
CA SER A 344 -5.93 29.44 18.59
C SER A 344 -6.51 30.26 19.76
N SER A 345 -7.70 29.91 20.26
CA SER A 345 -8.33 30.58 21.42
C SER A 345 -8.02 29.93 22.79
N THR A 346 -7.43 28.73 22.81
CA THR A 346 -7.17 27.92 24.00
C THR A 346 -5.68 27.60 24.22
N VAL A 347 -4.77 28.11 23.37
CA VAL A 347 -3.33 27.95 23.57
C VAL A 347 -2.95 28.47 24.96
N THR A 348 -2.12 27.70 25.67
CA THR A 348 -1.43 28.11 26.89
C THR A 348 0.06 27.81 26.74
N ILE A 349 0.88 28.25 27.70
CA ILE A 349 2.26 27.75 27.82
C ILE A 349 2.14 26.29 28.31
N PRO A 350 2.64 25.29 27.58
CA PRO A 350 2.51 23.90 28.02
C PRO A 350 3.15 23.66 29.38
N GLU A 351 2.43 22.98 30.28
CA GLU A 351 2.90 22.64 31.64
C GLU A 351 4.16 21.76 31.63
N ALA A 352 4.38 21.00 30.55
CA ALA A 352 5.57 20.19 30.35
C ALA A 352 6.85 21.03 30.20
N ILE A 353 6.75 22.33 29.91
CA ILE A 353 7.91 23.21 29.76
C ILE A 353 8.35 23.72 31.13
N PRO A 354 9.56 23.37 31.60
CA PRO A 354 10.04 23.81 32.90
C PRO A 354 10.33 25.33 32.90
N PRO A 355 10.24 26.02 34.05
CA PRO A 355 10.31 27.47 34.16
C PRO A 355 11.49 28.14 33.44
N GLU A 356 12.66 27.52 33.49
CA GLU A 356 13.91 27.98 32.88
C GLU A 356 13.91 27.91 31.34
N LEU A 357 13.04 27.09 30.75
CA LEU A 357 12.90 26.94 29.29
C LEU A 357 11.75 27.76 28.70
N ILE A 358 10.91 28.38 29.54
CA ILE A 358 9.77 29.19 29.06
C ILE A 358 10.22 30.32 28.14
N ARG A 359 11.40 30.91 28.37
CA ARG A 359 11.98 31.93 27.49
C ARG A 359 12.09 31.46 26.03
N HIS A 360 12.41 30.18 25.81
CA HIS A 360 12.54 29.60 24.47
C HIS A 360 11.17 29.39 23.82
N PHE A 361 10.17 28.98 24.59
CA PHE A 361 8.78 28.93 24.13
C PHE A 361 8.27 30.31 23.72
N ILE A 362 8.47 31.33 24.57
CA ILE A 362 8.06 32.70 24.27
C ILE A 362 8.78 33.21 23.01
N ARG A 363 10.08 32.91 22.83
CA ARG A 363 10.80 33.22 21.59
C ARG A 363 10.12 32.57 20.39
N GLY A 364 9.86 31.26 20.42
CA GLY A 364 9.27 30.55 19.29
C GLY A 364 7.89 31.09 18.92
N TYR A 365 7.04 31.35 19.93
CA TYR A 365 5.71 31.91 19.73
C TYR A 365 5.79 33.35 19.20
N PHE A 366 6.69 34.18 19.75
CA PHE A 366 6.97 35.51 19.24
C PHE A 366 7.48 35.48 17.80
N GLU A 367 8.31 34.51 17.42
CA GLU A 367 8.87 34.43 16.08
C GLU A 367 7.85 34.03 15.02
N GLY A 368 6.82 33.28 15.40
CA GLY A 368 5.63 33.09 14.57
C GLY A 368 4.69 34.31 14.56
N ASP A 369 3.99 34.55 15.68
CA ASP A 369 2.83 35.47 15.73
C ASP A 369 3.15 36.88 16.24
N GLY A 370 4.38 37.11 16.69
CA GLY A 370 4.84 38.41 17.16
C GLY A 370 5.21 39.38 16.04
N CYS A 371 5.35 40.65 16.39
CA CYS A 371 5.81 41.69 15.49
C CYS A 371 6.88 42.55 16.19
N VAL A 372 7.97 42.78 15.48
CA VAL A 372 8.97 43.79 15.84
C VAL A 372 9.24 44.65 14.62
N SER A 373 9.12 45.96 14.78
CA SER A 373 9.34 46.91 13.68
C SER A 373 9.85 48.25 14.21
N LYS A 374 10.52 48.99 13.33
CA LYS A 374 10.99 50.35 13.59
C LYS A 374 10.02 51.33 12.92
N ASN A 375 9.52 52.31 13.66
CA ASN A 375 8.67 53.35 13.09
C ASN A 375 9.51 54.38 12.29
N SER A 376 8.85 55.32 11.62
CA SER A 376 9.51 56.38 10.83
C SER A 376 10.44 57.30 11.65
N LYS A 377 10.22 57.39 12.97
CA LYS A 377 11.04 58.17 13.91
C LYS A 377 12.20 57.36 14.51
N GLY A 378 12.36 56.12 14.08
CA GLY A 378 13.40 55.22 14.56
C GLY A 378 13.13 54.49 15.87
N THR A 379 11.93 54.65 16.45
CA THR A 379 11.54 53.90 17.66
C THR A 379 11.23 52.45 17.29
N ILE A 380 11.89 51.50 17.96
CA ILE A 380 11.53 50.09 17.87
C ILE A 380 10.28 49.80 18.70
N ARG A 381 9.38 48.98 18.15
CA ARG A 381 8.17 48.52 18.82
C ARG A 381 8.11 47.00 18.76
N PHE A 382 7.87 46.39 19.90
CA PHE A 382 7.45 45.00 20.03
C PHE A 382 5.95 44.93 20.23
N SER A 383 5.33 43.91 19.64
CA SER A 383 4.00 43.47 20.03
C SER A 383 3.83 41.97 19.88
N LEU A 384 3.04 41.38 20.76
CA LEU A 384 2.61 39.99 20.69
C LEU A 384 1.09 39.92 20.88
N SER A 385 0.41 39.15 20.04
CA SER A 385 -1.05 39.01 20.10
C SER A 385 -1.44 37.53 20.12
N SER A 386 -2.65 37.24 20.61
CA SER A 386 -3.26 35.90 20.52
C SER A 386 -4.78 36.01 20.73
N LYS A 387 -5.54 35.02 20.25
CA LYS A 387 -6.96 34.87 20.66
C LYS A 387 -7.07 34.31 22.09
N SER A 388 -6.03 33.64 22.57
CA SER A 388 -5.96 33.16 23.95
C SER A 388 -5.61 34.28 24.92
N ARG A 389 -6.57 34.67 25.76
CA ARG A 389 -6.34 35.59 26.88
C ARG A 389 -5.30 35.04 27.84
N GLU A 390 -5.41 33.75 28.13
CA GLU A 390 -4.59 33.07 29.12
C GLU A 390 -3.12 33.04 28.73
N LEU A 391 -2.82 32.78 27.45
CA LEU A 391 -1.45 32.83 26.94
C LEU A 391 -0.85 34.22 27.13
N ILE A 392 -1.52 35.27 26.66
CA ILE A 392 -0.97 36.64 26.70
C ILE A 392 -0.81 37.13 28.14
N MET A 393 -1.75 36.80 29.03
CA MET A 393 -1.63 37.08 30.46
C MET A 393 -0.43 36.34 31.09
N SER A 394 -0.24 35.06 30.75
CA SER A 394 0.87 34.24 31.25
C SER A 394 2.21 34.75 30.74
N VAL A 395 2.31 35.10 29.46
CA VAL A 395 3.51 35.71 28.87
C VAL A 395 3.84 37.04 29.56
N ALA A 396 2.84 37.92 29.78
CA ALA A 396 3.06 39.18 30.49
C ALA A 396 3.59 38.97 31.91
N LYS A 397 3.08 37.95 32.62
CA LYS A 397 3.54 37.55 33.95
C LYS A 397 4.98 37.04 33.91
N VAL A 398 5.29 36.11 33.01
CA VAL A 398 6.65 35.55 32.87
C VAL A 398 7.67 36.62 32.51
N LEU A 399 7.35 37.53 31.57
CA LEU A 399 8.24 38.63 31.20
C LEU A 399 8.52 39.57 32.39
N TYR A 400 7.54 39.78 33.27
CA TYR A 400 7.75 40.54 34.50
C TYR A 400 8.63 39.79 35.50
N GLU A 401 8.29 38.52 35.80
CA GLU A 401 8.96 37.72 36.83
C GLU A 401 10.40 37.35 36.44
N GLN A 402 10.65 36.98 35.18
CA GLN A 402 11.94 36.48 34.73
C GLN A 402 12.85 37.55 34.09
N ALA A 403 12.28 38.64 33.57
CA ALA A 403 13.04 39.68 32.87
C ALA A 403 12.82 41.10 33.41
N GLY A 404 11.96 41.27 34.42
CA GLY A 404 11.64 42.60 34.96
C GLY A 404 11.03 43.54 33.91
N ILE A 405 10.26 42.98 32.96
CA ILE A 405 9.57 43.72 31.90
C ILE A 405 8.12 43.94 32.34
N GLY A 406 7.82 45.19 32.73
CA GLY A 406 6.51 45.58 33.24
C GLY A 406 6.02 46.90 32.66
N ILE A 407 4.97 47.45 33.26
CA ILE A 407 4.51 48.80 32.93
C ILE A 407 5.51 49.85 33.39
N TYR A 408 5.69 50.88 32.57
CA TYR A 408 6.39 52.10 32.93
C TYR A 408 5.35 53.22 33.11
N GLY A 409 4.84 53.38 34.34
CA GLY A 409 3.82 54.38 34.68
C GLY A 409 2.41 53.84 34.91
N LYS A 410 1.42 54.74 35.03
CA LYS A 410 0.02 54.37 35.29
C LYS A 410 -0.69 53.83 34.04
N ARG A 411 -1.67 52.95 34.23
CA ARG A 411 -2.57 52.51 33.16
C ARG A 411 -3.70 53.52 32.99
N TYR A 412 -3.90 53.99 31.76
CA TYR A 412 -4.92 54.98 31.42
C TYR A 412 -6.04 54.44 30.50
N SER A 413 -5.84 53.27 29.89
CA SER A 413 -6.82 52.69 28.95
C SER A 413 -7.89 51.88 29.65
N GLN A 414 -9.17 52.11 29.32
CA GLN A 414 -10.27 51.28 29.81
C GLN A 414 -10.35 49.88 29.16
N SER A 415 -9.57 49.62 28.10
CA SER A 415 -9.60 48.36 27.34
C SER A 415 -8.67 47.26 27.84
N HIS A 416 -8.01 47.46 28.98
CA HIS A 416 -7.08 46.46 29.53
C HIS A 416 -7.81 45.40 30.38
N VAL A 417 -7.28 44.17 30.40
CA VAL A 417 -7.86 43.04 31.15
C VAL A 417 -6.98 42.53 32.28
N ASN A 418 -5.89 43.23 32.58
CA ASN A 418 -5.03 42.92 33.71
C ASN A 418 -5.78 43.11 35.05
N PRO A 419 -5.42 42.34 36.09
CA PRO A 419 -5.84 42.62 37.47
C PRO A 419 -5.42 44.01 37.95
N GLN A 420 -6.13 44.52 38.96
CA GLN A 420 -5.79 45.77 39.64
C GLN A 420 -4.37 45.71 40.23
N ASN A 421 -3.61 46.80 40.13
CA ASN A 421 -2.22 46.91 40.60
C ASN A 421 -1.23 45.87 40.03
N CYS A 422 -1.57 45.17 38.95
CA CYS A 422 -0.67 44.22 38.31
C CYS A 422 0.54 44.96 37.67
N PRO A 423 1.80 44.61 37.99
CA PRO A 423 2.99 45.30 37.47
C PRO A 423 3.40 44.84 36.05
N CYS A 424 2.80 43.77 35.54
CA CYS A 424 3.08 43.23 34.22
C CYS A 424 2.68 44.21 33.10
N LEU A 425 3.23 44.02 31.90
CA LEU A 425 2.80 44.72 30.69
C LEU A 425 1.27 44.71 30.55
N THR A 426 0.75 45.84 30.07
CA THR A 426 -0.69 45.99 29.84
C THR A 426 -1.14 45.05 28.72
N VAL A 427 -2.15 44.23 29.02
CA VAL A 427 -2.83 43.34 28.09
C VAL A 427 -4.09 44.03 27.61
N TYR A 428 -4.08 44.43 26.35
CA TYR A 428 -5.17 45.14 25.68
C TYR A 428 -6.12 44.15 25.00
N VAL A 429 -7.42 44.47 25.04
CA VAL A 429 -8.41 43.85 24.17
C VAL A 429 -8.47 44.62 22.86
N VAL A 430 -8.20 43.93 21.75
CA VAL A 430 -8.28 44.47 20.40
C VAL A 430 -9.46 43.79 19.70
N ARG A 431 -10.45 44.60 19.28
CA ARG A 431 -11.59 44.15 18.48
C ARG A 431 -11.32 44.50 17.03
N GLU A 432 -11.39 43.52 16.15
CA GLU A 432 -11.26 43.78 14.72
C GLU A 432 -12.51 44.50 14.19
N GLN A 433 -12.34 45.56 13.40
CA GLN A 433 -13.49 46.39 12.97
C GLN A 433 -14.44 45.69 11.99
N ARG A 434 -14.00 44.59 11.37
CA ARG A 434 -14.73 43.86 10.31
C ARG A 434 -15.20 42.47 10.71
N SER A 435 -14.92 42.04 11.94
CA SER A 435 -15.30 40.72 12.45
C SER A 435 -15.56 40.80 13.96
N ASP A 436 -16.35 39.90 14.51
CA ASP A 436 -16.54 39.78 15.98
C ASP A 436 -15.29 39.17 16.68
N LEU A 437 -14.12 39.20 16.02
CA LEU A 437 -12.89 38.62 16.53
C LEU A 437 -12.32 39.49 17.66
N ILE A 438 -12.11 38.84 18.81
CA ILE A 438 -11.45 39.40 19.98
C ILE A 438 -10.02 38.86 20.04
N MET A 439 -9.05 39.78 20.10
CA MET A 439 -7.63 39.49 20.29
C MET A 439 -7.13 40.12 21.58
N TYR A 440 -6.14 39.49 22.20
CA TYR A 440 -5.41 40.02 23.33
C TYR A 440 -4.01 40.39 22.88
N LYS A 441 -3.51 41.55 23.29
CA LYS A 441 -2.23 42.07 22.83
C LYS A 441 -1.42 42.66 23.97
N ILE A 442 -0.12 42.38 23.98
CA ILE A 442 0.89 43.15 24.71
C ILE A 442 1.77 43.90 23.72
N GLU A 443 2.21 45.09 24.10
CA GLU A 443 3.14 45.89 23.31
C GLU A 443 4.03 46.74 24.20
N THR A 444 5.23 47.05 23.71
CA THR A 444 6.12 48.03 24.31
C THR A 444 7.01 48.66 23.24
N SER A 445 7.35 49.92 23.46
CA SER A 445 8.35 50.66 22.67
C SER A 445 9.35 51.38 23.57
N ALA A 446 9.35 51.10 24.87
CA ALA A 446 10.29 51.67 25.81
C ALA A 446 11.66 50.99 25.64
N LEU A 447 12.70 51.78 25.34
CA LEU A 447 14.02 51.27 24.98
C LEU A 447 14.58 50.27 26.01
N GLY A 448 14.61 50.63 27.29
CA GLY A 448 15.11 49.72 28.34
C GLY A 448 14.29 48.43 28.50
N MET A 449 13.00 48.42 28.13
CA MET A 449 12.21 47.19 28.10
C MET A 449 12.53 46.35 26.87
N MET A 450 12.86 47.00 25.74
CA MET A 450 13.27 46.33 24.51
C MET A 450 14.64 45.67 24.64
N GLU A 451 15.58 46.30 25.34
CA GLU A 451 16.89 45.71 25.67
C GLU A 451 16.75 44.47 26.56
N LYS A 452 15.94 44.56 27.63
CA LYS A 452 15.62 43.41 28.49
C LYS A 452 14.96 42.29 27.70
N LEU A 453 14.03 42.63 26.81
CA LEU A 453 13.34 41.65 25.97
C LEU A 453 14.31 40.96 25.01
N TYR A 454 15.20 41.72 24.37
CA TYR A 454 16.23 41.18 23.50
C TYR A 454 17.10 40.17 24.25
N ARG A 455 17.65 40.56 25.41
CA ARG A 455 18.48 39.65 26.23
C ARG A 455 17.71 38.41 26.63
N TYR A 456 16.50 38.57 27.16
CA TYR A 456 15.68 37.44 27.60
C TYR A 456 15.35 36.44 26.49
N LEU A 457 15.12 36.91 25.26
CA LEU A 457 14.77 36.03 24.14
C LEU A 457 15.97 35.45 23.40
N TYR A 458 17.07 36.20 23.29
CA TYR A 458 18.15 35.93 22.32
C TYR A 458 19.57 35.80 22.91
N GLU A 459 19.80 36.18 24.16
CA GLU A 459 21.10 36.00 24.82
C GLU A 459 21.47 34.51 24.87
N ASP A 460 22.70 34.19 24.47
CA ASP A 460 23.25 32.83 24.36
C ASP A 460 22.45 31.87 23.44
N VAL A 461 21.69 32.42 22.49
CA VAL A 461 20.91 31.62 21.54
C VAL A 461 21.66 31.47 20.22
N ASP A 462 22.03 30.22 19.93
CA ASP A 462 22.63 29.82 18.66
C ASP A 462 21.73 30.17 17.46
N GLU A 463 22.36 30.50 16.33
CA GLU A 463 21.67 30.91 15.10
C GLU A 463 20.71 29.82 14.57
N ALA A 464 21.03 28.55 14.76
CA ALA A 464 20.18 27.43 14.36
C ALA A 464 18.84 27.39 15.11
N ASN A 465 18.72 28.08 16.26
CA ASN A 465 17.58 28.02 17.17
C ASN A 465 16.82 29.36 17.30
N ARG A 466 16.92 30.21 16.28
CA ARG A 466 16.23 31.51 16.18
C ARG A 466 15.86 31.89 14.74
N MET A 467 14.84 32.73 14.59
CA MET A 467 14.47 33.35 13.32
C MET A 467 15.35 34.59 13.05
N ASN A 468 16.18 34.52 12.01
CA ASN A 468 17.12 35.59 11.68
C ASN A 468 16.43 36.91 11.35
N ARG A 469 15.27 36.88 10.69
CA ARG A 469 14.54 38.09 10.28
C ARG A 469 14.19 38.99 11.46
N LYS A 470 13.64 38.45 12.55
CA LYS A 470 13.24 39.23 13.74
C LYS A 470 14.44 39.58 14.61
N PHE A 471 15.37 38.64 14.78
CA PHE A 471 16.64 38.90 15.45
C PHE A 471 17.38 40.12 14.84
N ASN A 472 17.51 40.17 13.52
CA ASN A 472 18.18 41.26 12.81
C ASN A 472 17.49 42.63 12.99
N VAL A 473 16.20 42.68 13.33
CA VAL A 473 15.53 43.94 13.64
C VAL A 473 15.97 44.46 15.01
N PHE A 474 16.13 43.58 15.99
CA PHE A 474 16.66 43.95 17.31
C PHE A 474 18.12 44.41 17.20
N GLU A 475 18.99 43.62 16.56
CA GLU A 475 20.41 43.95 16.36
C GLU A 475 20.60 45.35 15.73
N LYS A 476 19.87 45.64 14.65
CA LYS A 476 19.97 46.92 13.95
C LYS A 476 19.45 48.11 14.77
N ALA A 477 18.55 47.87 15.72
CA ALA A 477 17.89 48.91 16.48
C ALA A 477 18.55 49.19 17.82
N LEU A 478 19.09 48.15 18.46
CA LEU A 478 19.72 48.22 19.78
C LEU A 478 21.26 48.28 19.69
N GLY A 479 21.83 47.98 18.52
CA GLY A 479 23.27 47.77 18.35
C GLY A 479 23.67 46.37 18.82
N SER A 480 24.94 46.00 18.62
CA SER A 480 25.54 44.83 19.25
C SER A 480 25.71 45.14 20.75
N LEU A 481 24.68 44.84 21.53
CA LEU A 481 24.63 45.02 23.00
C LEU A 481 25.44 43.97 23.75
#